data_AF-A0A0T2QD57-F1
#
_entry.id   AF-A0A0T2QD57-F1
#
_cell.length_a   1.000
_cell.length_b   1.000
_cell.length_c   1.000
_cell.angle_alpha   90.00
_cell.angle_beta   90.00
_cell.angle_gamma   90.00
#
_symmetry.space_group_name_H-M   'P 1'
#
loop_
_entity.id
_entity.type
_entity.pdbx_description
1 polymer ?
#
loop_
_entity_poly.entity_id
_entity_poly.type
_entity_poly.pdbx_seq_one_letter_code
_entity_poly.pdbx_strand_id
1 'polypeptide(L)'
;MTHKSRIFDFRDESKVLRASIAATLTVAVVGIILGLASGSFSIMFEGIYAIVDAGMSLLSLVVVNLITAYAQSTDLPPRLRERFTMGFWHLEPIVLAMNGLMLIGVATYALFNAISSLLEGGRELQFGLAILYAGITLAICATVAAIETRANRLIGSDFIRLDVRSWVMSGCIAAALLVAFGLGIAVQGTQFQWVSPYIDPAALALICLVVIPLPITSVRRALSDILLVTPADLKQRVDEVCARFVAEQDFLTYRAYVAKVGRSHNIEVYFILKPGGPPRAMAKWDALRDEIGEAIGGDGPHQWLTIVFTEDLEWA
;
A
#
# COMPACT_ATOMS: atom_id res chain seq x y z
N MET A 1 4.03 -31.72 32.12
CA MET A 1 4.41 -30.31 32.35
C MET A 1 3.71 -29.46 31.30
N THR A 2 2.84 -28.56 31.76
CA THR A 2 1.86 -27.82 30.95
C THR A 2 2.54 -26.71 30.13
N HIS A 3 2.42 -26.80 28.80
CA HIS A 3 2.90 -25.80 27.85
C HIS A 3 1.99 -24.56 27.92
N LYS A 4 2.30 -23.63 28.84
CA LYS A 4 1.61 -22.34 28.92
C LYS A 4 2.06 -21.50 27.72
N SER A 5 1.23 -21.44 26.67
CA SER A 5 1.43 -20.48 25.57
C SER A 5 1.31 -19.07 26.16
N ARG A 6 2.44 -18.44 26.45
CA ARG A 6 2.45 -16.99 26.72
C ARG A 6 2.17 -16.32 25.38
N ILE A 7 0.96 -15.77 25.27
CA ILE A 7 0.45 -15.03 24.11
C ILE A 7 1.33 -13.79 23.80
N PHE A 8 2.17 -13.36 24.75
CA PHE A 8 3.14 -12.27 24.58
C PHE A 8 4.57 -12.78 24.81
N ASP A 9 5.24 -13.17 23.72
CA ASP A 9 6.70 -13.37 23.69
C ASP A 9 7.30 -12.25 22.84
N PHE A 10 7.87 -11.24 23.50
CA PHE A 10 8.32 -9.97 22.90
C PHE A 10 9.59 -10.08 22.03
N ARG A 11 10.02 -11.30 21.70
CA ARG A 11 11.22 -11.58 20.90
C ARG A 11 10.91 -12.10 19.50
N ASP A 12 9.65 -12.40 19.21
CA ASP A 12 9.21 -13.02 17.97
C ASP A 12 8.32 -12.04 17.20
N GLU A 13 8.84 -11.50 16.09
CA GLU A 13 8.17 -10.53 15.23
C GLU A 13 6.80 -11.02 14.76
N SER A 14 6.68 -12.29 14.37
CA SER A 14 5.43 -12.83 13.85
C SER A 14 4.34 -12.89 14.91
N LYS A 15 4.70 -13.16 16.17
CA LYS A 15 3.74 -13.18 17.29
C LYS A 15 3.25 -11.78 17.63
N VAL A 16 4.14 -10.79 17.62
CA VAL A 16 3.79 -9.37 17.86
C VAL A 16 2.81 -8.89 16.79
N LEU A 17 3.11 -9.11 15.52
CA LEU A 17 2.24 -8.70 14.41
C LEU A 17 0.89 -9.44 14.40
N ARG A 18 0.85 -10.74 14.73
CA ARG A 18 -0.42 -11.48 14.86
C ARG A 18 -1.29 -10.95 16.01
N ALA A 19 -0.67 -10.60 17.13
CA ALA A 19 -1.38 -9.99 18.25
C ALA A 19 -1.94 -8.62 17.88
N SER A 20 -1.18 -7.81 17.13
CA SER A 20 -1.63 -6.53 16.58
C SER A 20 -2.85 -6.69 15.66
N ILE A 21 -2.79 -7.60 14.69
CA ILE A 21 -3.93 -7.89 13.79
C ILE A 21 -5.19 -8.31 14.58
N ALA A 22 -5.02 -9.15 15.61
CA ALA A 22 -6.14 -9.56 16.45
C ALA A 22 -6.72 -8.39 17.27
N ALA A 23 -5.87 -7.49 17.77
CA ALA A 23 -6.29 -6.27 18.46
C ALA A 23 -7.04 -5.33 17.51
N THR A 24 -6.54 -5.11 16.30
CA THR A 24 -7.19 -4.29 15.25
C THR A 24 -8.57 -4.83 14.91
N LEU A 25 -8.70 -6.15 14.65
CA LEU A 25 -9.98 -6.76 14.36
C LEU A 25 -10.97 -6.63 15.53
N THR A 26 -10.50 -6.78 16.76
CA THR A 26 -11.33 -6.63 17.96
C THR A 26 -11.84 -5.19 18.09
N VAL A 27 -10.94 -4.21 17.98
CA VAL A 27 -11.29 -2.78 18.04
C VAL A 27 -12.27 -2.41 16.93
N ALA A 28 -12.08 -2.95 15.72
CA ALA A 28 -12.93 -2.68 14.58
C ALA A 28 -14.36 -3.23 14.77
N VAL A 29 -14.50 -4.49 15.19
CA VAL A 29 -15.82 -5.10 15.46
C VAL A 29 -16.54 -4.40 16.60
N VAL A 30 -15.83 -4.13 17.71
CA VAL A 30 -16.39 -3.42 18.85
C VAL A 30 -16.80 -1.99 18.46
N GLY A 31 -16.00 -1.33 17.63
CA GLY A 31 -16.30 -0.01 17.08
C GLY A 31 -17.56 0.03 16.24
N ILE A 32 -17.77 -0.94 15.36
CA ILE A 32 -19.00 -1.02 14.56
C ILE A 32 -20.22 -1.20 15.48
N ILE A 33 -20.15 -2.15 16.43
CA ILE A 33 -21.27 -2.45 17.34
C ILE A 33 -21.61 -1.23 18.20
N LEU A 34 -20.60 -0.57 18.78
CA LEU A 34 -20.80 0.58 19.66
C LEU A 34 -21.11 1.87 18.89
N GLY A 35 -20.62 2.02 17.66
CA GLY A 35 -21.01 3.11 16.77
C GLY A 35 -22.50 3.04 16.44
N LEU A 36 -23.01 1.85 16.10
CA LEU A 36 -24.43 1.61 15.88
C LEU A 36 -25.25 1.84 17.16
N ALA A 37 -24.80 1.33 18.31
CA ALA A 37 -25.52 1.47 19.58
C ALA A 37 -25.54 2.92 20.10
N SER A 38 -24.47 3.70 19.86
CA SER A 38 -24.36 5.10 20.29
C SER A 38 -24.97 6.11 19.30
N GLY A 39 -25.22 5.69 18.05
CA GLY A 39 -25.59 6.59 16.96
C GLY A 39 -24.41 7.36 16.36
N SER A 40 -23.16 7.05 16.73
CA SER A 40 -21.97 7.71 16.18
C SER A 40 -21.56 7.12 14.83
N PHE A 41 -21.66 7.93 13.78
CA PHE A 41 -21.18 7.53 12.47
C PHE A 41 -19.66 7.63 12.39
N SER A 42 -19.02 8.51 13.18
CA SER A 42 -17.55 8.59 13.24
C SER A 42 -16.93 7.31 13.77
N ILE A 43 -17.48 6.79 14.87
CA ILE A 43 -17.02 5.54 15.49
C ILE A 43 -17.30 4.34 14.57
N MET A 44 -18.50 4.28 13.98
CA MET A 44 -18.84 3.22 13.04
C MET A 44 -17.91 3.23 11.82
N PHE A 45 -17.60 4.42 11.28
CA PHE A 45 -16.68 4.61 10.17
C PHE A 45 -15.28 4.10 10.49
N GLU A 46 -14.73 4.43 11.67
CA GLU A 46 -13.42 3.96 12.10
C GLU A 46 -13.35 2.42 12.09
N GLY A 47 -14.40 1.75 12.59
CA GLY A 47 -14.50 0.30 12.58
C GLY A 47 -14.61 -0.29 11.17
N ILE A 48 -15.46 0.26 10.31
CA ILE A 48 -15.60 -0.20 8.91
C ILE A 48 -14.28 -0.01 8.14
N TYR A 49 -13.65 1.16 8.29
CA TYR A 49 -12.38 1.49 7.66
C TYR A 49 -11.30 0.48 8.06
N ALA A 50 -11.19 0.18 9.35
CA ALA A 50 -10.22 -0.80 9.86
C ALA A 50 -10.45 -2.22 9.32
N ILE A 51 -11.70 -2.68 9.17
CA ILE A 51 -11.98 -4.00 8.57
C ILE A 51 -11.57 -4.04 7.11
N VAL A 52 -11.91 -3.00 6.34
CA VAL A 52 -11.57 -2.93 4.91
C VAL A 52 -10.05 -2.92 4.74
N ASP A 53 -9.34 -2.07 5.48
CA ASP A 53 -7.88 -1.98 5.42
C ASP A 53 -7.19 -3.28 5.87
N ALA A 54 -7.70 -3.94 6.92
CA ALA A 54 -7.19 -5.23 7.38
C ALA A 54 -7.40 -6.35 6.33
N GLY A 55 -8.58 -6.38 5.70
CA GLY A 55 -8.89 -7.34 4.64
C GLY A 55 -7.97 -7.15 3.42
N MET A 56 -7.73 -5.90 3.03
CA MET A 56 -6.82 -5.57 1.94
C MET A 56 -5.36 -5.87 2.27
N SER A 57 -4.94 -5.65 3.51
CA SER A 57 -3.61 -6.04 3.99
C SER A 57 -3.40 -7.55 3.95
N LEU A 58 -4.42 -8.34 4.30
CA LEU A 58 -4.37 -9.80 4.17
C LEU A 58 -4.22 -10.22 2.70
N LEU A 59 -5.00 -9.62 1.80
CA LEU A 59 -4.89 -9.91 0.36
C LEU A 59 -3.51 -9.53 -0.20
N SER A 60 -2.97 -8.38 0.20
CA SER A 60 -1.63 -7.95 -0.17
C SER A 60 -0.58 -8.97 0.27
N LEU A 61 -0.69 -9.51 1.49
CA LEU A 61 0.20 -10.55 1.99
C LEU A 61 0.11 -11.84 1.16
N VAL A 62 -1.09 -12.27 0.74
CA VAL A 62 -1.25 -13.42 -0.16
C VAL A 62 -0.51 -13.18 -1.48
N VAL A 63 -0.64 -11.99 -2.07
CA VAL A 63 0.04 -11.64 -3.32
C VAL A 63 1.56 -11.59 -3.17
N VAL A 64 2.07 -10.98 -2.10
CA VAL A 64 3.52 -10.93 -1.82
C VAL A 64 4.09 -12.34 -1.65
N ASN A 65 3.39 -13.22 -0.94
CA ASN A 65 3.80 -14.60 -0.78
C ASN A 65 3.82 -15.35 -2.12
N LEU A 66 2.84 -15.11 -2.99
CA LEU A 66 2.80 -15.71 -4.34
C LEU A 66 3.97 -15.24 -5.22
N ILE A 67 4.27 -13.94 -5.20
CA ILE A 67 5.40 -13.35 -5.92
C ILE A 67 6.72 -13.95 -5.40
N THR A 68 6.88 -14.05 -4.08
CA THR A 68 8.09 -14.58 -3.44
C THR A 68 8.28 -16.07 -3.76
N ALA A 69 7.22 -16.88 -3.68
CA ALA A 69 7.26 -18.30 -4.03
C ALA A 69 7.63 -18.52 -5.50
N TYR A 70 7.13 -17.67 -6.41
CA TYR A 70 7.53 -17.70 -7.82
C TYR A 70 9.03 -17.36 -7.99
N ALA A 71 9.50 -16.26 -7.38
CA ALA A 71 10.89 -15.84 -7.47
C ALA A 71 11.88 -16.88 -6.91
N GLN A 72 11.50 -17.57 -5.83
CA GLN A 72 12.31 -18.61 -5.18
C GLN A 72 12.14 -20.00 -5.81
N SER A 73 11.36 -20.14 -6.89
CA SER A 73 11.09 -21.41 -7.57
C SER A 73 10.55 -22.53 -6.66
N THR A 74 10.01 -22.19 -5.50
CA THR A 74 9.63 -23.13 -4.43
C THR A 74 8.11 -23.11 -4.26
N ASP A 75 7.47 -24.28 -4.09
CA ASP A 75 6.06 -24.46 -3.73
C ASP A 75 4.97 -23.84 -4.64
N LEU A 76 5.23 -23.62 -5.93
CA LEU A 76 4.18 -23.26 -6.90
C LEU A 76 3.56 -24.48 -7.60
N PRO A 77 2.22 -24.59 -7.69
CA PRO A 77 1.56 -25.59 -8.52
C PRO A 77 2.05 -25.52 -9.98
N PRO A 78 2.36 -26.68 -10.64
CA PRO A 78 2.89 -26.71 -12.00
C PRO A 78 2.01 -25.95 -13.02
N ARG A 79 0.69 -26.05 -12.86
CA ARG A 79 -0.30 -25.39 -13.73
C ARG A 79 -0.24 -23.85 -13.66
N LEU A 80 0.14 -23.27 -12.51
CA LEU A 80 0.29 -21.82 -12.37
C LEU A 80 1.60 -21.36 -13.00
N ARG A 81 2.68 -22.15 -12.85
CA ARG A 81 3.97 -21.88 -13.48
C ARG A 81 3.88 -21.90 -15.01
N GLU A 82 3.12 -22.83 -15.58
CA GLU A 82 2.91 -22.94 -17.03
C GLU A 82 2.06 -21.79 -17.60
N ARG A 83 1.12 -21.24 -16.81
CA ARG A 83 0.22 -20.17 -17.27
C ARG A 83 0.77 -18.77 -17.05
N PHE A 84 1.66 -18.58 -16.07
CA PHE A 84 2.25 -17.28 -15.71
C PHE A 84 3.77 -17.32 -15.89
N THR A 85 4.20 -17.31 -17.16
CA THR A 85 5.62 -17.40 -17.54
C THR A 85 6.42 -16.13 -17.28
N MET A 86 5.75 -14.96 -17.17
CA MET A 86 6.37 -13.67 -16.82
C MET A 86 6.27 -13.33 -15.31
N GLY A 87 5.84 -14.29 -14.48
CA GLY A 87 5.68 -14.11 -13.04
C GLY A 87 4.42 -13.35 -12.62
N PHE A 88 4.41 -12.89 -11.37
CA PHE A 88 3.21 -12.34 -10.71
C PHE A 88 3.33 -10.86 -10.34
N TRP A 89 4.37 -10.16 -10.79
CA TRP A 89 4.66 -8.76 -10.41
C TRP A 89 3.50 -7.78 -10.69
N HIS A 90 2.71 -8.02 -11.74
CA HIS A 90 1.50 -7.25 -12.05
C HIS A 90 0.40 -7.27 -10.98
N LEU A 91 0.38 -8.27 -10.07
CA LEU A 91 -0.64 -8.36 -9.03
C LEU A 91 -0.42 -7.32 -7.92
N GLU A 92 0.83 -6.91 -7.69
CA GLU A 92 1.18 -5.91 -6.67
C GLU A 92 0.48 -4.56 -6.92
N PRO A 93 0.63 -3.91 -8.10
CA PRO A 93 -0.06 -2.65 -8.35
C PRO A 93 -1.58 -2.82 -8.42
N ILE A 94 -2.10 -3.96 -8.87
CA ILE A 94 -3.56 -4.22 -8.88
C ILE A 94 -4.13 -4.20 -7.46
N VAL A 95 -3.50 -4.92 -6.51
CA VAL A 95 -3.96 -4.92 -5.12
C VAL A 95 -3.81 -3.55 -4.48
N LEU A 96 -2.72 -2.83 -4.77
CA LEU A 96 -2.52 -1.48 -4.24
C LEU A 96 -3.57 -0.49 -4.76
N ALA A 97 -3.89 -0.54 -6.05
CA ALA A 97 -4.96 0.26 -6.65
C ALA A 97 -6.32 -0.07 -6.02
N MET A 98 -6.62 -1.36 -5.86
CA MET A 98 -7.87 -1.82 -5.26
C MET A 98 -7.99 -1.38 -3.80
N ASN A 99 -6.90 -1.46 -3.01
CA ASN A 99 -6.89 -1.00 -1.62
C ASN A 99 -7.22 0.49 -1.57
N GLY A 100 -6.45 1.30 -2.30
CA GLY A 100 -6.64 2.75 -2.29
C GLY A 100 -8.02 3.16 -2.80
N LEU A 101 -8.56 2.53 -3.84
CA LEU A 101 -9.90 2.80 -4.34
C LEU A 101 -11.00 2.41 -3.35
N MET A 102 -10.87 1.27 -2.66
CA MET A 102 -11.82 0.88 -1.62
C MET A 102 -11.83 1.87 -0.46
N LEU A 103 -10.65 2.26 0.05
CA LEU A 103 -10.55 3.23 1.14
C LEU A 103 -11.11 4.60 0.74
N ILE A 104 -10.81 5.08 -0.47
CA ILE A 104 -11.41 6.31 -1.02
C ILE A 104 -12.92 6.16 -1.12
N GLY A 105 -13.43 5.03 -1.63
CA GLY A 105 -14.86 4.78 -1.80
C GLY A 105 -15.62 4.80 -0.47
N VAL A 106 -15.11 4.08 0.53
CA VAL A 106 -15.69 4.05 1.89
C VAL A 106 -15.67 5.44 2.53
N ALA A 107 -14.54 6.15 2.45
CA ALA A 107 -14.42 7.50 2.99
C ALA A 107 -15.29 8.53 2.26
N THR A 108 -15.45 8.40 0.94
CA THR A 108 -16.34 9.27 0.15
C THR A 108 -17.80 9.02 0.51
N TYR A 109 -18.20 7.76 0.66
CA TYR A 109 -19.54 7.40 1.12
C TYR A 109 -19.81 7.94 2.53
N ALA A 110 -18.85 7.80 3.45
CA ALA A 110 -18.97 8.32 4.80
C ALA A 110 -19.04 9.86 4.83
N LEU A 111 -18.25 10.55 4.00
CA LEU A 111 -18.31 12.00 3.84
C LEU A 111 -19.66 12.47 3.31
N PHE A 112 -20.23 11.77 2.31
CA PHE A 112 -21.57 12.06 1.82
C PHE A 112 -22.60 11.95 2.95
N ASN A 113 -22.57 10.86 3.73
CA ASN A 113 -23.45 10.69 4.89
C ASN A 113 -23.24 11.75 5.98
N ALA A 114 -21.99 12.18 6.20
CA ALA A 114 -21.68 13.25 7.15
C ALA A 114 -22.27 14.59 6.71
N ILE A 115 -22.11 14.95 5.43
CA ILE A 115 -22.67 16.17 4.85
C ILE A 115 -24.21 16.13 4.88
N SER A 116 -24.83 15.03 4.45
CA SER A 116 -26.29 14.87 4.51
C SER A 116 -26.81 15.03 5.94
N SER A 117 -26.14 14.41 6.91
CA SER A 117 -26.53 14.54 8.32
C SER A 117 -26.36 15.96 8.86
N LEU A 118 -25.34 16.72 8.43
CA LEU A 118 -25.21 18.13 8.78
C LEU A 118 -26.36 18.97 8.21
N LEU A 119 -26.80 18.68 6.98
CA LEU A 119 -27.88 19.41 6.32
C LEU A 119 -29.27 19.06 6.89
N GLU A 120 -29.45 17.84 7.38
CA GLU A 120 -30.71 17.35 7.98
C GLU A 120 -30.92 17.77 9.44
N GLY A 121 -30.02 18.58 10.02
CA GLY A 121 -30.13 19.07 11.40
C GLY A 121 -29.25 18.34 12.43
N GLY A 122 -28.29 17.53 11.97
CA GLY A 122 -27.39 16.76 12.80
C GLY A 122 -27.98 15.40 13.22
N ARG A 123 -27.39 14.76 14.23
CA ARG A 123 -27.86 13.48 14.76
C ARG A 123 -27.80 13.46 16.27
N GLU A 124 -28.81 12.83 16.88
CA GLU A 124 -28.74 12.52 18.30
C GLU A 124 -27.66 11.46 18.56
N LEU A 125 -26.71 11.84 19.41
CA LEU A 125 -25.59 11.01 19.81
C LEU A 125 -25.71 10.69 21.29
N GLN A 126 -25.59 9.41 21.65
CA GLN A 126 -25.42 9.02 23.04
C GLN A 126 -23.98 9.25 23.49
N PHE A 127 -23.66 10.49 23.87
CA PHE A 127 -22.31 10.90 24.22
C PHE A 127 -21.65 10.03 25.31
N GLY A 128 -22.41 9.54 26.30
CA GLY A 128 -21.88 8.68 27.35
C GLY A 128 -21.26 7.40 26.80
N LEU A 129 -21.95 6.73 25.86
CA LEU A 129 -21.43 5.53 25.20
C LEU A 129 -20.27 5.88 24.24
N ALA A 130 -20.40 6.98 23.50
CA ALA A 130 -19.39 7.41 22.54
C ALA A 130 -18.04 7.79 23.21
N ILE A 131 -18.07 8.51 24.33
CA ILE A 131 -16.88 8.86 25.12
C ILE A 131 -16.27 7.62 25.77
N LEU A 132 -17.10 6.74 26.34
CA LEU A 132 -16.60 5.49 26.93
C LEU A 132 -15.85 4.66 25.87
N TYR A 133 -16.42 4.53 24.68
CA TYR A 133 -15.77 3.84 23.58
C TYR A 133 -14.48 4.54 23.14
N ALA A 134 -14.54 5.85 22.85
CA ALA A 134 -13.36 6.59 22.40
C ALA A 134 -12.21 6.52 23.43
N GLY A 135 -12.54 6.53 24.72
CA GLY A 135 -11.57 6.34 25.80
C GLY A 135 -10.98 4.92 25.84
N ILE A 136 -11.80 3.88 25.68
CA ILE A 136 -11.34 2.48 25.59
C ILE A 136 -10.44 2.30 24.36
N THR A 137 -10.86 2.77 23.18
CA THR A 137 -10.09 2.69 21.94
C THR A 137 -8.75 3.41 22.08
N LEU A 138 -8.76 4.63 22.61
CA LEU A 138 -7.52 5.38 22.87
C LEU A 138 -6.58 4.62 23.82
N ALA A 139 -7.12 4.02 24.89
CA ALA A 139 -6.33 3.23 25.82
C ALA A 139 -5.74 1.98 25.16
N ILE A 140 -6.50 1.29 24.30
CA ILE A 140 -6.02 0.13 23.53
C ILE A 140 -4.91 0.59 22.57
N CYS A 141 -5.14 1.63 21.77
CA CYS A 141 -4.16 2.14 20.82
C CYS A 141 -2.85 2.54 21.52
N ALA A 142 -2.94 3.27 22.63
CA ALA A 142 -1.78 3.66 23.41
C ALA A 142 -1.04 2.45 24.01
N THR A 143 -1.79 1.44 24.49
CA THR A 143 -1.22 0.23 25.09
C THR A 143 -0.49 -0.60 24.03
N VAL A 144 -1.11 -0.86 22.88
CA VAL A 144 -0.51 -1.64 21.78
C VAL A 144 0.70 -0.89 21.22
N ALA A 145 0.58 0.42 20.94
CA ALA A 145 1.70 1.23 20.47
C ALA A 145 2.88 1.21 21.46
N ALA A 146 2.63 1.31 22.77
CA ALA A 146 3.67 1.26 23.79
C ALA A 146 4.35 -0.12 23.86
N ILE A 147 3.56 -1.20 23.77
CA ILE A 147 4.06 -2.58 23.75
C ILE A 147 4.94 -2.81 22.51
N GLU A 148 4.45 -2.45 21.33
CA GLU A 148 5.17 -2.63 20.07
C GLU A 148 6.40 -1.74 19.98
N THR A 149 6.35 -0.50 20.49
CA THR A 149 7.53 0.36 20.56
C THR A 149 8.63 -0.28 21.41
N ARG A 150 8.26 -0.91 22.54
CA ARG A 150 9.21 -1.62 23.40
C ARG A 150 9.75 -2.89 22.72
N ALA A 151 8.89 -3.67 22.08
CA ALA A 151 9.30 -4.85 21.32
C ALA A 151 10.23 -4.47 20.15
N ASN A 152 9.92 -3.40 19.44
CA ASN A 152 10.71 -2.95 18.30
C ASN A 152 12.10 -2.44 18.68
N ARG A 153 12.28 -1.90 19.90
CA ARG A 153 13.61 -1.57 20.40
C ARG A 153 14.52 -2.79 20.56
N LEU A 154 13.95 -3.98 20.77
CA LEU A 154 14.70 -5.23 20.89
C LEU A 154 14.89 -5.93 19.54
N ILE A 155 13.86 -5.92 18.69
CA ILE A 155 13.83 -6.64 17.41
C ILE A 155 14.47 -5.82 16.29
N GLY A 156 14.23 -4.51 16.25
CA GLY A 156 14.69 -3.62 15.19
C GLY A 156 13.97 -3.82 13.84
N SER A 157 12.70 -4.24 13.85
CA SER A 157 11.91 -4.50 12.64
C SER A 157 11.25 -3.22 12.09
N ASP A 158 11.36 -3.04 10.78
CA ASP A 158 10.66 -1.97 10.07
C ASP A 158 9.16 -2.22 9.98
N PHE A 159 8.71 -3.47 9.96
CA PHE A 159 7.28 -3.81 9.97
C PHE A 159 6.63 -3.41 11.29
N ILE A 160 7.25 -3.73 12.42
CA ILE A 160 6.74 -3.30 13.75
C ILE A 160 6.78 -1.77 13.85
N ARG A 161 7.78 -1.12 13.26
CA ARG A 161 7.86 0.36 13.23
C ARG A 161 6.69 0.99 12.48
N LEU A 162 6.29 0.39 11.35
CA LEU A 162 5.14 0.83 10.57
C LEU A 162 3.84 0.59 11.33
N ASP A 163 3.71 -0.54 12.00
CA ASP A 163 2.54 -0.89 12.81
C ASP A 163 2.34 0.07 13.99
N VAL A 164 3.42 0.38 14.73
CA VAL A 164 3.42 1.41 15.79
C VAL A 164 2.91 2.75 15.26
N ARG A 165 3.36 3.16 14.07
CA ARG A 165 2.90 4.42 13.47
C ARG A 165 1.41 4.37 13.16
N SER A 166 0.91 3.24 12.66
CA SER A 166 -0.53 3.02 12.44
C SER A 166 -1.32 3.17 13.74
N TRP A 167 -0.90 2.50 14.81
CA TRP A 167 -1.55 2.60 16.13
C TRP A 167 -1.51 4.01 16.73
N VAL A 168 -0.41 4.75 16.56
CA VAL A 168 -0.31 6.14 16.98
C VAL A 168 -1.27 7.03 16.19
N MET A 169 -1.38 6.82 14.88
CA MET A 169 -2.33 7.56 14.03
C MET A 169 -3.78 7.30 14.44
N SER A 170 -4.18 6.03 14.63
CA SER A 170 -5.51 5.67 15.14
C SER A 170 -5.76 6.24 16.54
N GLY A 171 -4.75 6.20 17.42
CA GLY A 171 -4.80 6.84 18.74
C GLY A 171 -5.05 8.35 18.67
N CYS A 172 -4.41 9.06 17.73
CA CYS A 172 -4.66 10.50 17.53
C CYS A 172 -6.09 10.77 17.07
N ILE A 173 -6.66 9.94 16.19
CA ILE A 173 -8.06 10.05 15.74
C ILE A 173 -9.00 9.81 16.91
N ALA A 174 -8.80 8.73 17.67
CA ALA A 174 -9.59 8.42 18.87
C ALA A 174 -9.51 9.53 19.92
N ALA A 175 -8.33 10.13 20.13
CA ALA A 175 -8.15 11.26 21.02
C ALA A 175 -8.90 12.51 20.53
N ALA A 176 -8.86 12.80 19.23
CA ALA A 176 -9.61 13.91 18.64
C ALA A 176 -11.13 13.72 18.79
N LEU A 177 -11.63 12.50 18.57
CA LEU A 177 -13.04 12.16 18.80
C LEU A 177 -13.42 12.28 20.28
N LEU A 178 -12.57 11.81 21.19
CA LEU A 178 -12.78 11.95 22.63
C LEU A 178 -12.90 13.42 23.06
N VAL A 179 -12.04 14.29 22.52
CA VAL A 179 -12.12 15.74 22.75
C VAL A 179 -13.41 16.32 22.15
N ALA A 180 -13.77 15.96 20.92
CA ALA A 180 -14.99 16.43 20.27
C ALA A 180 -16.25 16.05 21.06
N PHE A 181 -16.36 14.78 21.49
CA PHE A 181 -17.49 14.31 22.27
C PHE A 181 -17.49 14.88 23.69
N GLY A 182 -16.31 15.08 24.30
CA GLY A 182 -16.19 15.77 25.59
C GLY A 182 -16.69 17.21 25.55
N LEU A 183 -16.36 17.95 24.49
CA LEU A 183 -16.93 19.28 24.24
C LEU A 183 -18.44 19.21 24.03
N GLY A 184 -18.94 18.18 23.36
CA GLY A 184 -20.37 17.97 23.18
C GLY A 184 -21.14 17.81 24.48
N ILE A 185 -20.65 17.00 25.43
CA ILE A 185 -21.25 16.92 26.76
C ILE A 185 -21.16 18.27 27.49
N ALA A 186 -20.02 18.95 27.45
CA ALA A 186 -19.83 20.21 28.16
C ALA A 186 -20.80 21.31 27.71
N VAL A 187 -21.29 21.22 26.47
CA VAL A 187 -22.24 22.15 25.86
C VAL A 187 -23.70 21.79 26.18
N GLN A 188 -24.00 20.55 26.61
CA GLN A 188 -25.36 20.17 27.01
C GLN A 188 -25.83 20.96 28.23
N GLY A 189 -27.09 21.43 28.21
CA GLY A 189 -27.64 22.27 29.28
C GLY A 189 -27.17 23.73 29.24
N THR A 190 -26.36 24.12 28.24
CA THR A 190 -25.95 25.51 28.01
C THR A 190 -26.71 26.12 26.83
N GLN A 191 -26.55 27.43 26.63
CA GLN A 191 -27.08 28.15 25.45
C GLN A 191 -26.58 27.60 24.09
N PHE A 192 -25.50 26.81 24.08
CA PHE A 192 -24.89 26.25 22.87
C PHE A 192 -25.37 24.83 22.55
N GLN A 193 -26.35 24.28 23.27
CA GLN A 193 -26.84 22.90 23.09
C GLN A 193 -27.25 22.57 21.64
N TRP A 194 -27.64 23.58 20.86
CA TRP A 194 -27.95 23.43 19.43
C TRP A 194 -26.78 22.89 18.60
N VAL A 195 -25.52 23.03 19.03
CA VAL A 195 -24.33 22.50 18.34
C VAL A 195 -24.19 20.98 18.53
N SER A 196 -24.73 20.44 19.63
CA SER A 196 -24.53 19.05 20.05
C SER A 196 -24.79 18.01 18.95
N PRO A 197 -25.88 18.10 18.15
CA PRO A 197 -26.16 17.11 17.10
C PRO A 197 -25.19 17.17 15.91
N TYR A 198 -24.45 18.26 15.74
CA TYR A 198 -23.54 18.48 14.61
C TYR A 198 -22.12 17.98 14.87
N ILE A 199 -21.77 17.67 16.12
CA ILE A 199 -20.40 17.34 16.53
C ILE A 199 -19.91 16.06 15.84
N ASP A 200 -20.69 14.97 15.89
CA ASP A 200 -20.30 13.71 15.25
C ASP A 200 -20.24 13.82 13.72
N PRO A 201 -21.26 14.33 13.01
CA PRO A 201 -21.16 14.55 11.56
C PRO A 201 -20.00 15.47 11.15
N ALA A 202 -19.72 16.54 11.90
CA ALA A 202 -18.60 17.44 11.61
C ALA A 202 -17.24 16.74 11.82
N ALA A 203 -17.10 15.95 12.90
CA ALA A 203 -15.90 15.18 13.15
C ALA A 203 -15.66 14.13 12.05
N LEU A 204 -16.70 13.38 11.66
CA LEU A 204 -16.62 12.43 10.55
C LEU A 204 -16.23 13.11 9.23
N ALA A 205 -16.84 14.24 8.90
CA ALA A 205 -16.52 14.99 7.69
C ALA A 205 -15.04 15.41 7.68
N LEU A 206 -14.53 15.93 8.80
CA LEU A 206 -13.12 16.32 8.93
C LEU A 206 -12.18 15.13 8.78
N ILE A 207 -12.49 13.99 9.42
CA ILE A 207 -11.72 12.75 9.29
C ILE A 207 -11.67 12.31 7.81
N CYS A 208 -12.81 12.29 7.12
CA CYS A 208 -12.87 11.89 5.72
C CYS A 208 -12.06 12.82 4.81
N LEU A 209 -12.11 14.14 5.03
CA LEU A 209 -11.30 15.11 4.27
C LEU A 209 -9.80 14.89 4.43
N VAL A 210 -9.35 14.40 5.59
CA VAL A 210 -7.95 14.05 5.83
C VAL A 210 -7.58 12.69 5.24
N VAL A 211 -8.47 11.70 5.33
CA VAL A 211 -8.20 10.31 4.90
C VAL A 211 -8.25 10.14 3.39
N ILE A 212 -9.21 10.78 2.68
CA ILE A 212 -9.41 10.63 1.23
C ILE A 212 -8.13 10.94 0.41
N PRO A 213 -7.37 12.03 0.68
CA PRO A 213 -6.17 12.34 -0.10
C PRO A 213 -5.00 11.37 0.08
N LEU A 214 -4.92 10.66 1.21
CA LEU A 214 -3.79 9.80 1.56
C LEU A 214 -3.50 8.71 0.50
N PRO A 215 -4.48 7.89 0.08
CA PRO A 215 -4.24 6.84 -0.92
C PRO A 215 -4.19 7.35 -2.37
N ILE A 216 -4.56 8.59 -2.69
CA ILE A 216 -4.67 9.06 -4.10
C ILE A 216 -3.34 8.91 -4.84
N THR A 217 -2.23 9.28 -4.20
CA THR A 217 -0.90 9.16 -4.83
C THR A 217 -0.53 7.70 -5.08
N SER A 218 -0.87 6.81 -4.14
CA SER A 218 -0.63 5.37 -4.27
C SER A 218 -1.46 4.77 -5.40
N VAL A 219 -2.75 5.14 -5.51
CA VAL A 219 -3.63 4.72 -6.61
C VAL A 219 -3.10 5.22 -7.95
N ARG A 220 -2.69 6.48 -8.05
CA ARG A 220 -2.13 7.04 -9.30
C ARG A 220 -0.87 6.29 -9.74
N ARG A 221 0.04 5.98 -8.82
CA ARG A 221 1.24 5.17 -9.11
C ARG A 221 0.88 3.76 -9.53
N ALA A 222 -0.04 3.11 -8.81
CA ALA A 222 -0.49 1.77 -9.13
C ALA A 222 -1.14 1.69 -10.53
N LEU A 223 -1.98 2.66 -10.90
CA LEU A 223 -2.56 2.76 -12.24
C LEU A 223 -1.49 3.01 -13.31
N SER A 224 -0.48 3.84 -13.01
CA SER A 224 0.66 4.09 -13.89
C SER A 224 1.42 2.79 -14.19
N ASP A 225 1.65 1.96 -13.17
CA ASP A 225 2.33 0.67 -13.30
C ASP A 225 1.46 -0.34 -14.09
N ILE A 226 0.14 -0.35 -13.88
CA ILE A 226 -0.80 -1.22 -14.62
C ILE A 226 -0.85 -0.84 -16.11
N LEU A 227 -0.82 0.47 -16.42
CA LEU A 227 -0.84 0.99 -17.78
C LEU A 227 0.53 0.99 -18.46
N LEU A 228 1.56 0.41 -17.83
CA LEU A 228 2.92 0.32 -18.35
C LEU A 228 3.52 1.69 -18.70
N VAL A 229 3.14 2.73 -17.94
CA VAL A 229 3.64 4.09 -18.18
C VAL A 229 5.15 4.13 -17.97
N THR A 230 5.86 4.66 -18.97
CA THR A 230 7.32 4.72 -18.95
C THR A 230 7.85 5.62 -17.82
N PRO A 231 8.70 5.08 -16.91
CA PRO A 231 9.43 5.90 -15.96
C PRO A 231 10.48 6.77 -16.67
N ALA A 232 10.33 8.08 -16.60
CA ALA A 232 11.14 9.05 -17.36
C ALA A 232 12.63 9.01 -16.98
N ASP A 233 12.93 8.86 -15.70
CA ASP A 233 14.28 8.76 -15.15
C ASP A 233 15.02 7.51 -15.64
N LEU A 234 14.34 6.35 -15.62
CA LEU A 234 14.91 5.11 -16.15
C LEU A 234 15.04 5.15 -17.67
N LYS A 235 14.04 5.67 -18.39
CA LYS A 235 14.11 5.82 -19.85
C LYS A 235 15.26 6.69 -20.28
N GLN A 236 15.47 7.83 -19.62
CA GLN A 236 16.60 8.72 -19.90
C GLN A 236 17.94 7.99 -19.70
N ARG A 237 18.10 7.25 -18.61
CA ARG A 237 19.32 6.46 -18.38
C ARG A 237 19.56 5.42 -19.48
N VAL A 238 18.51 4.66 -19.85
CA VAL A 238 18.60 3.66 -20.92
C VAL A 238 19.00 4.34 -22.24
N ASP A 239 18.41 5.49 -22.56
CA ASP A 239 18.70 6.24 -23.79
C ASP A 239 20.14 6.75 -23.84
N GLU A 240 20.66 7.26 -22.72
CA GLU A 240 22.06 7.71 -22.61
C GLU A 240 23.04 6.56 -22.84
N VAL A 241 22.77 5.38 -22.27
CA VAL A 241 23.59 4.18 -22.47
C VAL A 241 23.51 3.72 -23.92
N CYS A 242 22.30 3.58 -24.48
CA CYS A 242 22.12 3.10 -25.84
C CYS A 242 22.75 4.03 -26.87
N ALA A 243 22.62 5.35 -26.71
CA ALA A 243 23.22 6.35 -27.58
C ALA A 243 24.76 6.24 -27.60
N ARG A 244 25.38 5.99 -26.43
CA ARG A 244 26.82 5.76 -26.32
C ARG A 244 27.25 4.53 -27.13
N PHE A 245 26.58 3.40 -26.94
CA PHE A 245 26.92 2.15 -27.64
C PHE A 245 26.66 2.23 -29.15
N VAL A 246 25.65 2.96 -29.60
CA VAL A 246 25.44 3.24 -31.02
C VAL A 246 26.65 3.96 -31.63
N ALA A 247 27.21 4.95 -30.94
CA ALA A 247 28.39 5.68 -31.40
C ALA A 247 29.67 4.83 -31.37
N GLU A 248 29.89 4.05 -30.31
CA GLU A 248 31.09 3.23 -30.13
C GLU A 248 31.17 2.05 -31.12
N GLN A 249 30.02 1.41 -31.41
CA GLN A 249 29.94 0.23 -32.28
C GLN A 249 29.59 0.55 -33.73
N ASP A 250 29.38 1.83 -34.06
CA ASP A 250 28.98 2.33 -35.39
C ASP A 250 27.67 1.70 -35.90
N PHE A 251 26.67 1.59 -35.01
CA PHE A 251 25.31 1.16 -35.35
C PHE A 251 24.51 2.28 -36.02
N LEU A 252 23.40 1.96 -36.69
CA LEU A 252 22.54 2.96 -37.34
C LEU A 252 21.77 3.79 -36.31
N THR A 253 21.06 3.10 -35.41
CA THR A 253 20.24 3.72 -34.35
C THR A 253 19.80 2.66 -33.34
N TYR A 254 19.00 3.05 -32.36
CA TYR A 254 18.37 2.16 -31.40
C TYR A 254 16.89 2.51 -31.18
N ARG A 255 16.13 1.53 -30.69
CA ARG A 255 14.80 1.71 -30.10
C ARG A 255 14.79 1.09 -28.72
N ALA A 256 14.29 1.82 -27.73
CA ALA A 256 14.21 1.33 -26.36
C ALA A 256 12.78 1.49 -25.84
N TYR A 257 12.21 0.39 -25.36
CA TYR A 257 10.93 0.34 -24.67
C TYR A 257 11.20 0.06 -23.20
N VAL A 258 10.65 0.92 -22.34
CA VAL A 258 10.84 0.82 -20.89
C VAL A 258 9.48 0.93 -20.23
N ALA A 259 9.16 -0.07 -19.42
CA ALA A 259 7.97 -0.10 -18.59
C ALA A 259 8.32 -0.52 -17.17
N LYS A 260 7.50 -0.10 -16.22
CA LYS A 260 7.60 -0.51 -14.82
C LYS A 260 6.30 -1.22 -14.42
N VAL A 261 6.43 -2.38 -13.77
CA VAL A 261 5.32 -3.18 -13.26
C VAL A 261 5.59 -3.53 -11.81
N GLY A 262 5.00 -2.77 -10.88
CA GLY A 262 5.27 -2.92 -9.45
C GLY A 262 6.75 -2.69 -9.15
N ARG A 263 7.45 -3.74 -8.71
CA ARG A 263 8.90 -3.69 -8.45
C ARG A 263 9.76 -4.05 -9.66
N SER A 264 9.18 -4.63 -10.72
CA SER A 264 9.91 -5.07 -11.92
C SER A 264 10.07 -3.93 -12.94
N HIS A 265 11.27 -3.82 -13.52
CA HIS A 265 11.55 -2.98 -14.68
C HIS A 265 11.68 -3.86 -15.91
N ASN A 266 10.85 -3.61 -16.91
CA ASN A 266 10.89 -4.34 -18.18
C ASN A 266 11.50 -3.40 -19.22
N ILE A 267 12.67 -3.79 -19.73
CA ILE A 267 13.48 -3.01 -20.65
C ILE A 267 13.71 -3.87 -21.89
N GLU A 268 13.27 -3.38 -23.04
CA GLU A 268 13.52 -4.00 -24.33
C GLU A 268 14.29 -3.01 -25.20
N VAL A 269 15.47 -3.40 -25.66
CA VAL A 269 16.34 -2.57 -26.47
C VAL A 269 16.64 -3.29 -27.78
N TYR A 270 16.40 -2.57 -28.88
CA TYR A 270 16.70 -2.99 -30.23
C TYR A 270 17.79 -2.08 -30.79
N PHE A 271 18.95 -2.66 -31.08
CA PHE A 271 20.00 -1.98 -31.82
C PHE A 271 19.87 -2.34 -33.30
N ILE A 272 19.82 -1.30 -34.14
CA ILE A 272 19.72 -1.46 -35.60
C ILE A 272 21.12 -1.34 -36.21
N LEU A 273 21.57 -2.42 -36.83
CA LEU A 273 22.89 -2.58 -37.43
C LEU A 273 22.88 -2.10 -38.88
N LYS A 274 24.06 -1.77 -39.40
CA LYS A 274 24.24 -1.46 -40.83
C LYS A 274 24.06 -2.74 -41.67
N PRO A 275 23.20 -2.73 -42.70
CA PRO A 275 23.01 -3.89 -43.57
C PRO A 275 24.31 -4.34 -44.23
N GLY A 276 24.51 -5.64 -44.33
CA GLY A 276 25.67 -6.21 -45.05
C GLY A 276 27.01 -6.04 -44.33
N GLY A 277 26.98 -5.80 -43.01
CA GLY A 277 28.17 -5.84 -42.17
C GLY A 277 28.80 -7.25 -42.13
N PRO A 278 30.09 -7.38 -41.80
CA PRO A 278 30.71 -8.69 -41.67
C PRO A 278 30.08 -9.47 -40.50
N PRO A 279 29.80 -10.77 -40.67
CA PRO A 279 29.25 -11.59 -39.59
C PRO A 279 30.23 -11.61 -38.41
N ARG A 280 29.72 -11.33 -37.21
CA ARG A 280 30.48 -11.45 -35.96
C ARG A 280 30.12 -12.77 -35.27
N ALA A 281 31.09 -13.34 -34.55
CA ALA A 281 30.84 -14.51 -33.70
C ALA A 281 29.80 -14.19 -32.61
N MET A 282 28.90 -15.13 -32.32
CA MET A 282 27.84 -14.95 -31.32
C MET A 282 28.38 -14.49 -29.95
N ALA A 283 29.51 -15.04 -29.52
CA ALA A 283 30.17 -14.65 -28.26
C ALA A 283 30.51 -13.15 -28.19
N LYS A 284 30.74 -12.47 -29.32
CA LYS A 284 30.96 -11.01 -29.33
C LYS A 284 29.66 -10.24 -29.13
N TRP A 285 28.54 -10.75 -29.65
CA TRP A 285 27.23 -10.15 -29.41
C TRP A 285 26.81 -10.34 -27.96
N ASP A 286 27.04 -11.51 -27.39
CA ASP A 286 26.75 -11.78 -25.98
C ASP A 286 27.59 -10.91 -25.05
N ALA A 287 28.91 -10.78 -25.29
CA ALA A 287 29.75 -9.86 -24.52
C ALA A 287 29.25 -8.41 -24.58
N LEU A 288 28.76 -7.97 -25.75
CA LEU A 288 28.17 -6.64 -25.89
C LEU A 288 26.84 -6.51 -25.12
N ARG A 289 26.00 -7.57 -25.06
CA ARG A 289 24.80 -7.58 -24.22
C ARG A 289 25.15 -7.41 -22.75
N ASP A 290 26.17 -8.12 -22.28
CA ASP A 290 26.62 -8.07 -20.89
C ASP A 290 27.12 -6.65 -20.53
N GLU A 291 27.96 -6.05 -21.38
CA GLU A 291 28.45 -4.67 -21.19
C GLU A 291 27.31 -3.63 -21.16
N ILE A 292 26.33 -3.77 -22.06
CA ILE A 292 25.15 -2.88 -22.09
C ILE A 292 24.28 -3.11 -20.84
N GLY A 293 24.06 -4.37 -20.45
CA GLY A 293 23.28 -4.74 -19.28
C GLY A 293 23.86 -4.17 -17.98
N GLU A 294 25.18 -4.32 -17.78
CA GLU A 294 25.90 -3.71 -16.67
C GLU A 294 25.78 -2.18 -16.68
N ALA A 295 25.89 -1.55 -17.84
CA ALA A 295 25.78 -0.09 -17.96
C ALA A 295 24.38 0.46 -17.64
N ILE A 296 23.31 -0.28 -17.96
CA ILE A 296 21.92 0.14 -17.69
C ILE A 296 21.60 0.03 -16.19
N GLY A 297 22.10 -1.01 -15.51
CA GLY A 297 21.80 -1.23 -14.10
C GLY A 297 22.14 -2.62 -13.53
N GLY A 298 22.71 -3.52 -14.35
CA GLY A 298 23.07 -4.89 -13.97
C GLY A 298 21.89 -5.85 -13.80
N ASP A 299 22.19 -7.11 -13.50
CA ASP A 299 21.21 -8.20 -13.32
C ASP A 299 20.58 -8.19 -11.93
N GLY A 300 19.87 -7.12 -11.61
CA GLY A 300 19.04 -7.09 -10.41
C GLY A 300 17.87 -8.09 -10.51
N PRO A 301 17.42 -8.72 -9.40
CA PRO A 301 16.32 -9.70 -9.40
C PRO A 301 14.95 -9.11 -9.79
N HIS A 302 14.90 -7.82 -10.10
CA HIS A 302 13.72 -7.06 -10.46
C HIS A 302 13.88 -6.34 -11.82
N GLN A 303 14.82 -6.78 -12.66
CA GLN A 303 15.04 -6.23 -13.99
C GLN A 303 14.89 -7.33 -15.04
N TRP A 304 13.98 -7.14 -15.96
CA TRP A 304 13.83 -7.94 -17.17
C TRP A 304 14.41 -7.15 -18.34
N LEU A 305 15.57 -7.57 -18.84
CA LEU A 305 16.27 -6.90 -19.93
C LEU A 305 16.36 -7.82 -21.16
N THR A 306 15.82 -7.35 -22.29
CA THR A 306 15.97 -8.01 -23.59
C THR A 306 16.76 -7.09 -24.51
N ILE A 307 17.89 -7.58 -25.05
CA ILE A 307 18.70 -6.84 -26.03
C ILE A 307 18.74 -7.61 -27.34
N VAL A 308 18.19 -6.98 -28.39
CA VAL A 308 18.11 -7.51 -29.74
C VAL A 308 19.02 -6.70 -30.66
N PHE A 309 19.79 -7.40 -31.49
CA PHE A 309 20.57 -6.83 -32.58
C PHE A 309 19.92 -7.27 -33.89
N THR A 310 19.54 -6.32 -34.75
CA THR A 310 18.88 -6.60 -36.03
C THR A 310 19.40 -5.69 -37.14
N GLU A 311 19.53 -6.20 -38.36
CA GLU A 311 19.77 -5.36 -39.56
C GLU A 311 18.46 -4.83 -40.17
N ASP A 312 17.33 -5.41 -39.76
CA ASP A 312 16.00 -5.12 -40.30
C ASP A 312 15.20 -4.28 -39.30
N LEU A 313 14.77 -3.11 -39.78
CA LEU A 313 13.97 -2.12 -39.05
C LEU A 313 12.56 -2.62 -38.71
N GLU A 314 12.03 -3.62 -39.42
CA GLU A 314 10.70 -4.18 -39.13
C GLU A 314 10.64 -4.90 -37.78
N TRP A 315 11.78 -5.37 -37.27
CA TRP A 315 11.88 -6.12 -36.02
C TRP A 315 12.17 -5.24 -34.79
N ALA A 316 12.26 -3.92 -34.94
CA ALA A 316 12.59 -2.95 -33.89
C ALA A 316 11.41 -2.05 -33.50
#